data_AF-A0A380P7W9-F1
#
_entry.id   AF-A0A380P7W9-F1
#
_cell.length_a   1.000
_cell.length_b   1.000
_cell.length_c   1.000
_cell.angle_alpha   90.00
_cell.angle_beta   90.00
_cell.angle_gamma   90.00
#
_symmetry.space_group_name_H-M   'P 1'
#
loop_
_entity.id
_entity.type
_entity.pdbx_description
1 polymer ?
#
loop_
_entity_poly.entity_id
_entity_poly.type
_entity_poly.pdbx_seq_one_letter_code
_entity_poly.pdbx_strand_id
1 'polypeptide(L)'
;MAMSGTLHTQTGLLIEIFNEMGGVWIKLNELDSAKDCLERCLNLINSLPEAKAETLKLVIVKVYRRKAELAVALKRYTEAIEWVDQAMSVLPKVNAYHELVRLQK
;
A
#
# COMPACT_ATOMS: atom_id res chain seq x y z
N MET A 1 -29.97 5.47 2.46
CA MET A 1 -28.89 4.69 1.80
C MET A 1 -27.70 5.55 1.29
N ALA A 2 -27.54 6.83 1.69
CA ALA A 2 -26.45 7.68 1.18
C ALA A 2 -25.14 7.65 2.03
N MET A 3 -25.20 7.25 3.31
CA MET A 3 -24.02 7.20 4.20
C MET A 3 -22.99 6.12 3.84
N SER A 4 -23.42 5.13 3.05
CA SER A 4 -22.53 4.09 2.54
C SER A 4 -21.48 4.75 1.66
N GLY A 5 -21.83 5.27 0.48
CA GLY A 5 -20.87 5.78 -0.51
C GLY A 5 -19.85 6.83 -0.01
N THR A 6 -20.24 7.73 0.89
CA THR A 6 -19.32 8.74 1.47
C THR A 6 -18.32 8.17 2.46
N LEU A 7 -18.68 7.13 3.22
CA LEU A 7 -17.72 6.44 4.09
C LEU A 7 -16.68 5.65 3.26
N HIS A 8 -17.07 5.16 2.07
CA HIS A 8 -16.16 4.40 1.18
C HIS A 8 -15.02 5.27 0.66
N THR A 9 -15.30 6.52 0.33
CA THR A 9 -14.27 7.48 -0.10
C THR A 9 -13.45 8.00 1.07
N GLN A 10 -14.04 8.18 2.25
CA GLN A 10 -13.30 8.65 3.44
C GLN A 10 -12.19 7.68 3.89
N THR A 11 -12.46 6.37 3.95
CA THR A 11 -11.41 5.41 4.35
C THR A 11 -10.28 5.34 3.33
N GLY A 12 -10.59 5.35 2.03
CA GLY A 12 -9.58 5.38 0.97
C GLY A 12 -8.70 6.64 1.04
N LEU A 13 -9.32 7.81 1.20
CA LEU A 13 -8.61 9.09 1.37
C LEU A 13 -7.72 9.10 2.61
N LEU A 14 -8.20 8.55 3.73
CA LEU A 14 -7.41 8.48 4.96
C LEU A 14 -6.17 7.59 4.78
N ILE A 15 -6.31 6.45 4.09
CA ILE A 15 -5.18 5.59 3.74
C ILE A 15 -4.18 6.34 2.85
N GLU A 16 -4.65 7.08 1.85
CA GLU A 16 -3.76 7.88 0.98
C GLU A 16 -3.03 8.97 1.76
N ILE A 17 -3.70 9.68 2.67
CA ILE A 17 -3.08 10.71 3.52
C ILE A 17 -1.97 10.10 4.39
N PHE A 18 -2.26 9.01 5.12
CA PHE A 18 -1.24 8.35 5.93
C PHE A 18 -0.08 7.79 5.08
N ASN A 19 -0.37 7.30 3.88
CA ASN A 19 0.65 6.84 2.94
C ASN A 19 1.59 7.96 2.47
N GLU A 20 1.04 9.14 2.18
CA GLU A 20 1.83 10.31 1.81
C GLU A 20 2.65 10.82 3.00
N MET A 21 2.06 10.88 4.20
CA MET A 21 2.81 11.20 5.43
C MET A 21 3.99 10.23 5.64
N GLY A 22 3.75 8.92 5.48
CA GLY A 22 4.80 7.91 5.54
C GLY A 22 5.93 8.18 4.54
N GLY A 23 5.60 8.55 3.30
CA GLY A 23 6.58 8.93 2.29
C GLY A 23 7.39 10.19 2.64
N VAL A 24 6.73 11.19 3.24
CA VAL A 24 7.41 12.41 3.73
C VAL A 24 8.38 12.06 4.85
N TRP A 25 7.96 11.26 5.83
CA TRP A 25 8.81 10.85 6.95
C TRP A 25 10.00 9.99 6.51
N ILE A 26 9.84 9.11 5.52
CA ILE A 26 10.97 8.36 4.92
C ILE A 26 12.00 9.32 4.35
N LYS A 27 11.58 10.35 3.60
CA LYS A 27 12.49 11.34 3.01
C LYS A 27 13.22 12.18 4.07
N LEU A 28 12.60 12.39 5.22
CA LEU A 28 13.21 13.05 6.38
C LEU A 28 14.08 12.11 7.22
N ASN A 29 14.16 10.83 6.88
CA ASN A 29 14.82 9.78 7.65
C ASN A 29 14.23 9.56 9.07
N GLU A 30 12.98 9.98 9.28
CA GLU A 30 12.21 9.76 10.51
C GLU A 30 11.46 8.43 10.42
N LEU A 31 12.22 7.33 10.43
CA LEU A 31 11.72 6.00 10.05
C LEU A 31 10.68 5.42 11.01
N ASP A 32 10.71 5.77 12.30
CA ASP A 32 9.70 5.36 13.28
C ASP A 32 8.35 6.02 13.01
N SER A 33 8.35 7.32 12.65
CA SER A 33 7.14 8.05 12.29
C SER A 33 6.56 7.55 10.97
N ALA A 34 7.43 7.22 10.00
CA ALA A 34 7.01 6.57 8.78
C ALA A 34 6.34 5.22 9.05
N LYS A 35 6.95 4.41 9.94
CA LYS A 35 6.42 3.11 10.33
C LYS A 35 5.02 3.22 10.95
N ASP A 36 4.81 4.11 11.91
CA ASP A 36 3.49 4.33 12.54
C ASP A 36 2.43 4.70 11.49
N CYS A 37 2.76 5.61 10.57
CA CYS A 37 1.83 6.00 9.50
C CYS A 37 1.42 4.79 8.63
N LEU A 38 2.39 3.96 8.22
CA LEU A 38 2.12 2.81 7.36
C LEU A 38 1.44 1.65 8.10
N GLU A 39 1.68 1.49 9.41
CA GLU A 39 0.94 0.54 10.24
C GLU A 39 -0.53 0.95 10.38
N ARG A 40 -0.83 2.24 10.50
CA ARG A 40 -2.22 2.74 10.44
C ARG A 40 -2.87 2.45 9.09
N CYS A 41 -2.16 2.61 7.97
CA CYS A 41 -2.67 2.20 6.67
C CYS A 41 -3.02 0.70 6.64
N LEU A 42 -2.13 -0.17 7.12
CA LEU A 42 -2.36 -1.61 7.13
C LEU A 42 -3.53 -2.00 8.02
N ASN A 43 -3.68 -1.38 9.20
CA ASN A 43 -4.82 -1.62 10.09
C ASN A 43 -6.14 -1.25 9.41
N LEU A 44 -6.19 -0.12 8.71
CA LEU A 44 -7.37 0.29 7.94
C LEU A 44 -7.65 -0.71 6.81
N ILE A 45 -6.65 -1.09 6.03
CA ILE A 45 -6.77 -2.05 4.93
C ILE A 45 -7.28 -3.41 5.42
N ASN A 46 -6.70 -3.93 6.50
CA ASN A 46 -7.08 -5.22 7.08
C ASN A 46 -8.51 -5.21 7.68
N SER A 47 -9.03 -4.03 8.03
CA SER A 47 -10.40 -3.85 8.51
C SER A 47 -11.44 -3.70 7.38
N LEU A 48 -11.00 -3.59 6.12
CA LEU A 48 -11.91 -3.41 4.99
C LEU A 48 -12.69 -4.71 4.71
N PRO A 49 -14.01 -4.62 4.48
CA PRO A 49 -14.75 -5.71 3.84
C PRO A 49 -14.15 -6.02 2.46
N GLU A 50 -14.20 -7.27 2.04
CA GLU A 50 -13.64 -7.74 0.76
C GLU A 50 -14.08 -6.90 -0.44
N ALA A 51 -15.39 -6.59 -0.53
CA ALA A 51 -15.94 -5.75 -1.59
C ALA A 51 -15.32 -4.34 -1.64
N LYS A 52 -14.86 -3.79 -0.50
CA LYS A 52 -14.15 -2.51 -0.45
C LYS A 52 -12.67 -2.66 -0.77
N ALA A 53 -12.04 -3.73 -0.29
CA ALA A 53 -10.65 -4.02 -0.64
C ALA A 53 -10.48 -4.16 -2.16
N GLU A 54 -11.46 -4.75 -2.84
CA GLU A 54 -11.48 -4.88 -4.30
C GLU A 54 -11.48 -3.51 -5.01
N THR A 55 -12.29 -2.55 -4.56
CA THR A 55 -12.36 -1.21 -5.17
C THR A 55 -11.15 -0.34 -4.84
N LEU A 56 -10.44 -0.65 -3.74
CA LEU A 56 -9.27 0.08 -3.27
C LEU A 56 -7.94 -0.59 -3.61
N LYS A 57 -7.91 -1.60 -4.48
CA LYS A 57 -6.67 -2.32 -4.88
C LYS A 57 -5.52 -1.39 -5.24
N LEU A 58 -5.76 -0.34 -6.03
CA LEU A 58 -4.71 0.60 -6.42
C LEU A 58 -4.17 1.39 -5.22
N VAL A 59 -5.02 1.75 -4.25
CA VAL A 59 -4.61 2.42 -3.01
C VAL A 59 -3.79 1.47 -2.14
N ILE A 60 -4.23 0.22 -2.00
CA ILE A 60 -3.51 -0.84 -1.27
C ILE A 60 -2.11 -1.06 -1.86
N VAL A 61 -2.00 -1.14 -3.19
CA VAL A 61 -0.72 -1.27 -3.90
C VAL A 61 0.23 -0.11 -3.59
N LYS A 62 -0.26 1.13 -3.54
CA LYS A 62 0.58 2.29 -3.16
C LYS A 62 1.14 2.14 -1.74
N VAL A 63 0.33 1.65 -0.80
CA VAL A 63 0.76 1.41 0.59
C VAL A 63 1.83 0.32 0.66
N TYR A 64 1.64 -0.80 -0.03
CA TYR A 64 2.62 -1.88 -0.05
C TYR A 64 3.94 -1.45 -0.68
N ARG A 65 3.90 -0.67 -1.76
CA ARG A 65 5.10 -0.04 -2.32
C ARG A 65 5.80 0.87 -1.31
N ARG A 66 5.05 1.66 -0.54
CA ARG A 66 5.62 2.53 0.50
C ARG A 66 6.22 1.74 1.66
N LYS A 67 5.65 0.61 2.02
CA LYS A 67 6.22 -0.34 2.99
C LYS A 67 7.54 -0.93 2.49
N ALA A 68 7.62 -1.27 1.20
CA ALA A 68 8.88 -1.69 0.59
C ALA A 68 9.94 -0.58 0.64
N GLU A 69 9.56 0.67 0.31
CA GLU A 69 10.45 1.83 0.44
C GLU A 69 10.98 2.01 1.87
N LEU A 70 10.11 1.89 2.88
CA LEU A 70 10.52 1.94 4.29
C LEU A 70 11.47 0.79 4.65
N ALA A 71 11.18 -0.44 4.20
CA ALA A 71 12.02 -1.60 4.46
C ALA A 71 13.42 -1.44 3.84
N VAL A 72 13.51 -0.86 2.64
CA VAL A 72 14.79 -0.47 2.02
C VAL A 72 15.53 0.56 2.87
N ALA A 73 14.85 1.61 3.34
CA ALA A 73 15.46 2.61 4.22
C ALA A 73 15.99 2.01 5.53
N LEU A 74 15.30 0.99 6.07
CA LEU A 74 15.72 0.20 7.23
C LEU A 74 16.77 -0.87 6.92
N LYS A 75 17.24 -0.99 5.66
CA LYS A 75 18.16 -2.03 5.17
C LYS A 75 17.63 -3.47 5.34
N ARG A 76 16.31 -3.64 5.35
CA ARG A 76 15.61 -4.93 5.44
C ARG A 76 15.15 -5.37 4.05
N TYR A 77 16.09 -5.80 3.24
CA TYR A 77 15.83 -6.06 1.82
C TYR A 77 14.91 -7.26 1.56
N THR A 78 14.95 -8.29 2.41
CA THR A 78 14.02 -9.43 2.30
C THR A 78 12.57 -9.00 2.54
N GLU A 79 12.34 -8.23 3.60
CA GLU A 79 11.02 -7.64 3.90
C GLU A 79 10.56 -6.72 2.76
N ALA A 80 11.49 -5.95 2.16
CA ALA A 80 11.16 -5.09 1.03
C ALA A 80 10.65 -5.88 -0.19
N ILE A 81 11.29 -7.02 -0.50
CA ILE A 81 10.87 -7.90 -1.59
C ILE A 81 9.48 -8.49 -1.31
N GLU A 82 9.25 -8.96 -0.08
CA GLU A 82 7.93 -9.48 0.32
C GLU A 82 6.83 -8.43 0.10
N TRP A 83 7.06 -7.16 0.48
CA TRP A 83 6.10 -6.09 0.24
C TRP A 83 5.87 -5.80 -1.24
N VAL A 84 6.89 -5.90 -2.08
CA VAL A 84 6.75 -5.79 -3.54
C VAL A 84 5.91 -6.94 -4.10
N ASP A 85 6.15 -8.17 -3.66
CA ASP A 85 5.37 -9.34 -4.10
C ASP A 85 3.90 -9.22 -3.68
N GLN A 86 3.63 -8.72 -2.47
CA GLN A 86 2.28 -8.41 -2.02
C GLN A 86 1.65 -7.30 -2.88
N ALA A 87 2.39 -6.27 -3.27
CA ALA A 87 1.89 -5.24 -4.17
C ALA A 87 1.51 -5.83 -5.54
N MET A 88 2.32 -6.75 -6.05
CA MET A 88 2.07 -7.40 -7.34
C MET A 88 0.88 -8.36 -7.30
N SER A 89 0.65 -9.07 -6.19
CA SER A 89 -0.48 -9.99 -6.05
C SER A 89 -1.84 -9.27 -6.02
N VAL A 90 -1.86 -8.02 -5.53
CA VAL A 90 -3.06 -7.18 -5.43
C VAL A 90 -3.38 -6.45 -6.74
N LEU A 91 -2.39 -6.24 -7.62
CA LEU A 91 -2.60 -5.55 -8.89
C LEU A 91 -3.71 -6.23 -9.72
N PRO A 92 -4.62 -5.46 -10.34
CA PRO A 92 -5.60 -6.02 -11.26
C PRO A 92 -4.90 -6.78 -12.40
N LYS A 93 -5.25 -8.05 -12.58
CA LYS A 93 -4.63 -8.97 -13.55
C LYS A 93 -4.71 -8.54 -15.03
N VAL A 94 -5.42 -7.46 -15.32
CA VAL A 94 -5.70 -7.02 -16.70
C VAL A 94 -4.42 -6.58 -17.44
N ASN A 95 -3.36 -6.15 -16.75
CA ASN A 95 -2.13 -5.64 -17.41
C ASN A 95 -0.81 -6.31 -16.98
N ALA A 96 -0.79 -7.17 -15.94
CA ALA A 96 0.47 -7.63 -15.32
C ALA A 96 1.24 -8.72 -16.10
N TYR A 97 0.56 -9.49 -16.96
CA TYR A 97 1.20 -10.61 -17.67
C TYR A 97 2.20 -10.17 -18.74
N HIS A 98 2.05 -8.97 -19.33
CA HIS A 98 2.99 -8.50 -20.35
C HIS A 98 4.36 -8.10 -19.79
N GLU A 99 4.44 -7.67 -18.52
CA GLU A 99 5.70 -7.26 -17.90
C GLU A 99 6.37 -8.40 -17.12
N LEU A 100 5.61 -9.29 -16.49
CA LEU A 100 6.14 -10.48 -15.81
C LEU A 100 6.86 -11.44 -16.76
N VAL A 101 6.32 -11.64 -17.98
CA VAL A 101 6.98 -12.46 -19.02
C VAL A 101 8.31 -11.86 -19.49
N ARG A 102 8.50 -10.53 -19.35
CA ARG A 102 9.77 -9.87 -19.73
C ARG A 102 10.87 -10.04 -18.69
N LEU A 103 10.54 -10.25 -17.41
CA LEU A 103 11.50 -10.40 -16.32
C LEU A 103 12.00 -11.85 -16.13
N GLN A 104 11.40 -12.83 -16.80
CA GLN A 104 11.78 -14.25 -16.74
C GLN A 104 12.87 -14.64 -17.78
N LYS A 105 13.69 -13.70 -18.26
CA LYS A 105 14.78 -13.98 -19.21
C LYS A 105 16.14 -13.76 -18.60
#